data_AF-A0A165IRA3-F1
#
_entry.id   AF-A0A165IRA3-F1
#
_cell.length_a   1.000
_cell.length_b   1.000
_cell.length_c   1.000
_cell.angle_alpha   90.00
_cell.angle_beta   90.00
_cell.angle_gamma   90.00
#
_symmetry.space_group_name_H-M   'P 1'
#
loop_
_entity.id
_entity.type
_entity.pdbx_description
1 polymer ?
#
loop_
_entity_poly.entity_id
_entity_poly.type
_entity_poly.pdbx_seq_one_letter_code
_entity_poly.pdbx_strand_id
1 'polypeptide(L)'
;MFYAINWFLSLALLALWSLACWGTHAVTVWVVSSAGALTGGSAVATTILVPGWLKAWMPPELMGQWEVFVSSVGPVVQAVLEAVPALAGGITFLAWALWGVGAIVLVAFAVSIHILIGLVKRHSGGTGSPGTTKEALAR
;
A
#
# COMPACT_ATOMS: atom_id res chain seq x y z
N MET A 1 -6.75 25.29 -10.07
CA MET A 1 -5.53 24.51 -10.38
C MET A 1 -5.06 23.71 -9.16
N PHE A 2 -4.57 24.33 -8.09
CA PHE A 2 -4.08 23.61 -6.90
C PHE A 2 -5.08 22.61 -6.27
N TYR A 3 -6.37 22.96 -6.23
CA TYR A 3 -7.41 22.06 -5.70
C TYR A 3 -7.57 20.78 -6.52
N ALA A 4 -7.52 20.89 -7.86
CA ALA A 4 -7.65 19.76 -8.77
C ALA A 4 -6.42 18.85 -8.71
N ILE A 5 -5.21 19.43 -8.62
CA ILE A 5 -3.96 18.67 -8.44
C ILE A 5 -3.96 17.92 -7.11
N ASN A 6 -4.40 18.56 -6.03
CA ASN A 6 -4.48 17.92 -4.72
C ASN A 6 -5.48 16.75 -4.70
N TRP A 7 -6.64 16.93 -5.35
CA TRP A 7 -7.63 15.87 -5.52
C TRP A 7 -7.09 14.70 -6.36
N PHE A 8 -6.45 15.01 -7.48
CA PHE A 8 -5.84 14.00 -8.34
C PHE A 8 -4.76 13.21 -7.59
N LEU A 9 -3.88 13.89 -6.84
CA LEU A 9 -2.84 13.24 -6.05
C LEU A 9 -3.43 12.34 -4.96
N SER A 10 -4.47 12.81 -4.26
CA SER A 10 -5.16 12.02 -3.22
C SER A 10 -5.83 10.78 -3.80
N LEU A 11 -6.49 10.90 -4.96
CA LEU A 11 -7.08 9.77 -5.68
C LEU A 11 -6.04 8.80 -6.20
N ALA A 12 -4.92 9.30 -6.73
CA ALA A 12 -3.83 8.46 -7.22
C ALA A 12 -3.17 7.68 -6.07
N LEU A 13 -2.95 8.31 -4.91
CA LEU A 13 -2.44 7.63 -3.72
C LEU A 13 -3.42 6.55 -3.23
N LEU A 14 -4.72 6.87 -3.18
CA LEU A 14 -5.75 5.92 -2.77
C LEU A 14 -5.85 4.74 -3.75
N ALA A 15 -5.75 5.01 -5.05
CA ALA A 15 -5.74 3.99 -6.08
C ALA A 15 -4.51 3.08 -5.94
N LEU A 16 -3.32 3.65 -5.72
CA LEU A 16 -2.09 2.90 -5.54
C LEU A 16 -2.12 2.05 -4.25
N TRP A 17 -2.62 2.62 -3.15
CA TRP A 17 -2.84 1.91 -1.89
C TRP A 17 -3.82 0.74 -2.04
N SER A 18 -4.93 0.99 -2.75
CA SER A 18 -5.92 -0.04 -3.04
C SER A 18 -5.33 -1.15 -3.90
N LEU A 19 -4.58 -0.78 -4.96
CA LEU A 19 -3.92 -1.74 -5.83
C LEU A 19 -2.91 -2.60 -5.07
N ALA A 20 -2.15 -2.00 -4.14
CA ALA A 20 -1.21 -2.73 -3.29
C ALA A 20 -1.91 -3.72 -2.36
N CYS A 21 -2.98 -3.29 -1.66
CA CYS A 21 -3.74 -4.16 -0.75
C CYS A 21 -4.44 -5.31 -1.48
N TRP A 22 -5.11 -5.01 -2.60
CA TRP A 22 -5.82 -6.03 -3.36
C TRP A 22 -4.87 -6.94 -4.14
N GLY A 23 -3.75 -6.41 -4.64
CA GLY A 23 -2.71 -7.19 -5.30
C GLY A 23 -2.06 -8.18 -4.33
N THR A 24 -1.69 -7.74 -3.13
CA THR A 24 -1.16 -8.64 -2.09
C THR A 24 -2.18 -9.69 -1.67
N HIS A 25 -3.44 -9.31 -1.43
CA HIS A 25 -4.51 -10.26 -1.11
C HIS A 25 -4.72 -11.31 -2.23
N ALA A 26 -4.74 -10.88 -3.50
CA ALA A 26 -4.87 -11.78 -4.64
C ALA A 26 -3.71 -12.77 -4.74
N VAL A 27 -2.47 -12.32 -4.53
CA VAL A 27 -1.29 -13.19 -4.48
C VAL A 27 -1.39 -14.18 -3.32
N THR A 28 -1.81 -13.73 -2.13
CA THR A 28 -2.00 -14.61 -0.97
C THR A 28 -3.03 -15.70 -1.25
N VAL A 29 -4.20 -15.34 -1.79
CA VAL A 29 -5.25 -16.30 -2.17
C VAL A 29 -4.75 -17.27 -3.24
N TRP A 30 -4.02 -16.77 -4.25
CA TRP A 30 -3.43 -17.61 -5.29
C TRP A 30 -2.44 -18.62 -4.72
N VAL A 31 -1.52 -18.20 -3.83
CA VAL A 31 -0.55 -19.08 -3.16
C VAL A 31 -1.27 -20.15 -2.34
N VAL A 32 -2.26 -19.77 -1.53
CA VAL A 32 -3.03 -20.73 -0.71
C VAL A 32 -3.77 -21.73 -1.60
N SER A 33 -4.41 -21.28 -2.68
CA SER A 33 -5.10 -22.17 -3.62
C SER A 33 -4.14 -23.09 -4.40
N SER A 34 -2.91 -22.63 -4.62
CA SER A 34 -1.85 -23.37 -5.32
C SER A 34 -0.96 -24.18 -4.38
N ALA A 35 -1.20 -24.14 -3.06
CA ALA A 35 -0.36 -24.77 -2.06
C ALA A 35 -0.18 -26.27 -2.32
N GLY A 36 -1.26 -26.98 -2.69
CA GLY A 36 -1.18 -28.41 -3.06
C GLY A 36 -0.32 -28.69 -4.29
N ALA A 37 -0.32 -27.80 -5.28
CA ALA A 37 0.53 -27.90 -6.48
C ALA A 37 2.00 -27.55 -6.17
N LEU A 38 2.23 -26.67 -5.19
CA LEU A 38 3.56 -26.27 -4.72
C LEU A 38 4.20 -27.33 -3.80
N THR A 39 3.40 -28.03 -2.99
CA THR A 39 3.86 -29.13 -2.11
C THR A 39 4.11 -30.44 -2.84
N GLY A 40 3.45 -30.66 -3.99
CA GLY A 40 3.53 -31.89 -4.78
C GLY A 40 4.80 -32.06 -5.63
N GLY A 41 5.67 -31.06 -5.70
CA GLY A 41 6.89 -31.18 -6.50
C GLY A 41 8.04 -30.32 -5.97
N SER A 42 8.95 -30.98 -5.24
CA SER A 42 10.22 -30.40 -4.80
C SER A 42 11.06 -29.87 -5.97
N ALA A 43 10.91 -30.46 -7.16
CA ALA A 43 11.54 -30.00 -8.40
C ALA A 43 10.96 -28.67 -8.93
N VAL A 44 9.66 -28.44 -8.78
CA VAL A 44 8.99 -27.20 -9.23
C VAL A 44 9.27 -26.05 -8.26
N ALA A 45 9.25 -26.32 -6.94
CA ALA A 45 9.62 -25.34 -5.93
C ALA A 45 11.08 -24.87 -6.09
N THR A 46 12.02 -25.79 -6.37
CA THR A 46 13.42 -25.45 -6.65
C THR A 46 13.57 -24.62 -7.93
N THR A 47 12.78 -24.91 -8.98
CA THR A 47 12.82 -24.18 -10.26
C THR A 47 12.17 -22.79 -10.17
N ILE A 48 11.17 -22.63 -9.29
CA ILE A 48 10.50 -21.35 -9.03
C ILE A 48 11.37 -20.46 -8.12
N LEU A 49 11.97 -21.03 -7.06
CA LEU A 49 12.82 -20.26 -6.14
C LEU A 49 14.20 -19.94 -6.73
N VAL A 50 14.79 -20.86 -7.50
CA VAL A 50 16.04 -20.61 -8.24
C VAL A 50 15.89 -21.15 -9.66
N PRO A 51 15.43 -20.31 -10.58
CA PRO A 51 15.38 -20.67 -11.99
C PRO A 51 16.76 -21.14 -12.46
N GLY A 52 16.80 -22.16 -13.33
CA GLY A 52 18.08 -22.69 -13.83
C GLY A 52 18.97 -21.63 -14.48
N TRP A 53 18.36 -20.60 -15.09
CA TRP A 53 19.07 -19.46 -15.66
C TRP A 53 19.74 -18.58 -14.58
N LEU A 54 19.16 -18.48 -13.38
CA LEU A 54 19.72 -17.71 -12.27
C LEU A 54 20.86 -18.48 -11.59
N LYS A 55 20.72 -19.81 -11.53
CA LYS A 55 21.74 -20.74 -11.01
C LYS A 55 23.06 -20.64 -11.78
N ALA A 56 23.00 -20.43 -13.09
CA ALA A 56 24.18 -20.27 -13.95
C ALA A 56 24.96 -18.96 -13.71
N TRP A 57 24.31 -17.94 -13.13
CA TRP A 57 24.89 -16.63 -12.87
C TRP A 57 25.24 -16.40 -11.39
N MET A 58 24.92 -17.36 -10.52
CA MET A 58 25.08 -17.20 -9.08
C MET A 58 26.43 -17.76 -8.62
N PRO A 59 27.25 -16.95 -7.90
CA PRO A 59 28.48 -17.43 -7.28
C PRO A 59 28.20 -18.58 -6.29
N PRO A 60 29.11 -19.56 -6.16
CA PRO A 60 28.92 -20.71 -5.27
C PRO A 60 28.77 -20.31 -3.79
N GLU A 61 29.34 -19.18 -3.37
CA GLU A 61 29.19 -18.64 -2.01
C GLU A 61 27.74 -18.18 -1.74
N LEU A 62 27.12 -17.56 -2.75
CA LEU A 62 25.72 -17.12 -2.70
C LEU A 62 24.76 -18.31 -2.69
N MET A 63 25.14 -19.42 -3.31
CA MET A 63 24.37 -20.66 -3.29
C MET A 63 24.22 -21.23 -1.88
N GLY A 64 25.30 -21.24 -1.09
CA GLY A 64 25.27 -21.68 0.31
C GLY A 64 24.45 -20.74 1.18
N GLN A 65 24.56 -19.43 0.99
CA GLN A 65 23.74 -18.44 1.71
C GLN A 65 22.25 -18.55 1.35
N TRP A 66 21.94 -18.86 0.09
CA TRP A 66 20.58 -19.07 -0.37
C TRP A 66 19.96 -20.33 0.22
N GLU A 67 20.69 -21.44 0.28
CA GLU A 67 20.20 -22.66 0.95
C GLU A 67 19.93 -22.44 2.44
N VAL A 68 20.80 -21.68 3.13
CA VAL A 68 20.58 -21.28 4.52
C VAL A 68 19.32 -20.41 4.64
N PHE A 69 19.15 -19.44 3.75
CA PHE A 69 17.96 -18.59 3.71
C PHE A 69 16.68 -19.39 3.49
N VAL A 70 16.65 -20.25 2.47
CA VAL A 70 15.50 -21.13 2.17
C VAL A 70 15.21 -22.06 3.35
N SER A 71 16.23 -22.62 3.99
CA SER A 71 16.08 -23.49 5.16
C SER A 71 15.51 -22.72 6.36
N SER A 72 15.87 -21.45 6.52
CA SER A 72 15.33 -20.59 7.59
C SER A 72 13.87 -20.19 7.37
N VAL A 73 13.42 -20.18 6.11
CA VAL A 73 12.04 -19.82 5.73
C VAL A 73 11.08 -21.01 5.87
N GLY A 74 11.58 -22.25 5.79
CA GLY A 74 10.77 -23.47 5.92
C GLY A 74 9.87 -23.50 7.17
N PRO A 75 10.40 -23.28 8.39
CA PRO A 75 9.60 -23.24 9.62
C PRO A 75 8.54 -22.12 9.62
N VAL A 76 8.84 -20.97 9.02
CA VAL A 76 7.90 -19.85 8.91
C VAL A 76 6.74 -20.22 7.98
N VAL A 77 7.04 -20.84 6.84
CA VAL A 77 6.02 -21.33 5.90
C VAL A 77 5.13 -22.37 6.56
N GLN A 78 5.70 -23.28 7.35
CA GLN A 78 4.95 -24.30 8.05
C GLN A 78 4.05 -23.72 9.15
N ALA A 79 4.58 -22.77 9.95
CA ALA A 79 3.79 -22.05 10.96
C ALA A 79 2.63 -21.27 10.32
N VAL A 80 2.86 -20.67 9.15
CA VAL A 80 1.81 -20.00 8.39
C VAL A 80 0.77 -21.02 7.92
N LEU A 81 1.17 -22.14 7.32
CA LEU A 81 0.27 -23.20 6.84
C LEU A 81 -0.58 -23.81 7.96
N GLU A 82 -0.02 -23.99 9.17
CA GLU A 82 -0.77 -24.44 10.35
C GLU A 82 -1.77 -23.39 10.85
N ALA A 83 -1.43 -22.10 10.70
CA ALA A 83 -2.31 -21.00 11.06
C ALA A 83 -3.39 -20.72 9.99
N VAL A 84 -3.17 -21.11 8.72
CA VAL A 84 -4.09 -20.87 7.59
C VAL A 84 -5.53 -21.31 7.87
N PRO A 85 -5.83 -22.50 8.42
CA PRO A 85 -7.21 -22.90 8.71
C PRO A 85 -7.92 -21.99 9.72
N ALA A 86 -7.21 -21.44 10.69
CA ALA A 86 -7.74 -20.47 11.65
C ALA A 86 -7.88 -19.06 11.05
N LEU A 87 -7.03 -18.73 10.09
CA LEU A 87 -7.00 -17.44 9.37
C LEU A 87 -7.87 -17.42 8.11
N ALA A 88 -8.35 -18.56 7.61
CA ALA A 88 -9.06 -18.68 6.34
C ALA A 88 -10.33 -17.80 6.28
N GLY A 89 -11.01 -17.61 7.42
CA GLY A 89 -12.11 -16.63 7.53
C GLY A 89 -11.66 -15.19 7.83
N GLY A 90 -10.47 -15.03 8.40
CA GLY A 90 -9.93 -13.75 8.87
C GLY A 90 -9.12 -12.96 7.83
N ILE A 91 -8.51 -13.61 6.83
CA ILE A 91 -7.62 -12.95 5.85
C ILE A 91 -8.34 -11.86 5.07
N THR A 92 -9.57 -12.12 4.60
CA THR A 92 -10.37 -11.11 3.90
C THR A 92 -10.80 -9.99 4.85
N PHE A 93 -11.14 -10.32 6.10
CA PHE A 93 -11.48 -9.31 7.11
C PHE A 93 -10.27 -8.42 7.44
N LEU A 94 -9.08 -9.01 7.55
CA LEU A 94 -7.81 -8.31 7.78
C LEU A 94 -7.46 -7.40 6.60
N ALA A 95 -7.69 -7.87 5.37
CA ALA A 95 -7.52 -7.07 4.17
C ALA A 95 -8.47 -5.87 4.16
N TRP A 96 -9.74 -6.06 4.51
CA TRP A 96 -10.71 -4.98 4.67
C TRP A 96 -10.33 -4.00 5.78
N ALA A 97 -9.86 -4.49 6.93
CA ALA A 97 -9.44 -3.66 8.05
C ALA A 97 -8.20 -2.82 7.68
N LEU A 98 -7.17 -3.45 7.10
CA LEU A 98 -5.94 -2.78 6.68
C LEU A 98 -6.21 -1.76 5.56
N TRP A 99 -7.01 -2.15 4.57
CA TRP A 99 -7.42 -1.25 3.50
C TRP A 99 -8.22 -0.07 4.05
N GLY A 100 -9.20 -0.33 4.92
CA GLY A 100 -10.09 0.68 5.50
C GLY A 100 -9.33 1.70 6.36
N VAL A 101 -8.41 1.24 7.21
CA VAL A 101 -7.55 2.13 8.01
C VAL A 101 -6.72 3.03 7.11
N GLY A 102 -6.05 2.47 6.10
CA GLY A 102 -5.25 3.25 5.15
C GLY A 102 -6.10 4.25 4.35
N ALA A 103 -7.30 3.85 3.91
CA ALA A 103 -8.24 4.73 3.21
C ALA A 103 -8.69 5.89 4.11
N ILE A 104 -9.04 5.63 5.37
CA ILE A 104 -9.44 6.67 6.34
C ILE A 104 -8.30 7.67 6.55
N VAL A 105 -7.07 7.19 6.76
CA VAL A 105 -5.90 8.06 6.97
C VAL A 105 -5.64 8.94 5.75
N LEU A 106 -5.67 8.38 4.55
CA LEU A 106 -5.44 9.13 3.30
C LEU A 106 -6.55 10.17 3.07
N VAL A 107 -7.81 9.82 3.29
CA VAL A 107 -8.94 10.74 3.17
C VAL A 107 -8.86 11.85 4.21
N ALA A 108 -8.58 11.52 5.47
CA ALA A 108 -8.44 12.50 6.55
C ALA A 108 -7.30 13.49 6.26
N PHE A 109 -6.19 13.00 5.71
CA PHE A 109 -5.07 13.84 5.29
C PHE A 109 -5.46 14.78 4.15
N ALA A 110 -6.13 14.26 3.11
CA ALA A 110 -6.61 15.06 1.99
C ALA A 110 -7.58 16.17 2.43
N VAL A 111 -8.52 15.83 3.32
CA VAL A 111 -9.50 16.76 3.89
C VAL A 111 -8.82 17.81 4.76
N SER A 112 -7.87 17.42 5.61
CA SER A 112 -7.14 18.36 6.49
C SER A 112 -6.40 19.43 5.69
N ILE A 113 -5.73 19.03 4.59
CA ILE A 113 -5.07 19.98 3.67
C ILE A 113 -6.10 20.92 3.02
N HIS A 114 -7.26 20.41 2.60
CA HIS A 114 -8.33 21.23 2.01
C HIS A 114 -8.84 22.30 2.98
N ILE A 115 -9.05 21.91 4.25
CA ILE A 115 -9.45 22.82 5.31
C ILE A 115 -8.38 23.90 5.48
N LEU A 116 -7.11 23.52 5.66
CA LEU A 116 -6.00 24.45 5.86
C LEU A 116 -5.90 25.50 4.74
N ILE A 117 -6.00 25.07 3.48
CA ILE A 117 -5.99 25.96 2.31
C ILE A 117 -7.16 26.96 2.38
N GLY A 118 -8.36 26.49 2.75
CA GLY A 118 -9.53 27.35 2.95
C GLY A 118 -9.32 28.36 4.08
N LEU A 119 -8.70 27.94 5.19
CA LEU A 119 -8.42 28.82 6.33
C LEU A 119 -7.39 29.90 6.02
N VAL A 120 -6.38 29.57 5.21
CA VAL A 120 -5.37 30.53 4.75
C VAL A 120 -6.00 31.52 3.77
N LYS A 121 -6.79 31.04 2.79
CA LYS A 121 -7.45 31.90 1.81
C LYS A 121 -8.42 32.92 2.42
N ARG A 122 -9.23 32.52 3.42
CA ARG A 122 -10.14 33.45 4.11
C ARG A 122 -9.37 34.53 4.89
N HIS A 123 -8.19 34.21 5.41
CA HIS A 123 -7.36 35.15 6.16
C HIS A 123 -6.68 36.16 5.22
N SER A 124 -6.25 35.72 4.03
CA SER A 124 -5.69 36.58 2.99
C SER A 124 -6.72 37.43 2.23
N GLY A 125 -8.00 37.03 2.23
CA GLY A 125 -9.10 37.78 1.62
C GLY A 125 -9.77 38.80 2.55
N GLY A 126 -9.52 38.72 3.87
CA GLY A 126 -10.08 39.63 4.88
C GLY A 126 -9.33 40.96 5.04
N THR A 127 -8.19 41.13 4.38
CA THR A 127 -7.35 42.34 4.48
C THR A 127 -7.61 43.37 3.38
N GLY A 128 -8.73 43.28 2.65
CA GLY A 128 -9.05 44.29 1.63
C GLY A 128 -10.52 44.35 1.25
N SER A 129 -11.23 45.35 1.77
CA SER A 129 -12.03 46.21 0.89
C SER A 129 -12.11 47.65 1.41
N PRO A 130 -11.90 48.67 0.55
CA PRO A 130 -11.73 50.08 0.89
C PRO A 130 -13.05 50.86 0.75
N GLY A 131 -13.42 51.68 1.72
CA GLY A 131 -14.74 52.34 1.64
C GLY A 131 -15.08 53.47 2.59
N THR A 132 -14.14 54.23 3.16
CA THR A 132 -14.50 55.37 4.04
C THR A 132 -13.80 56.70 3.77
N THR A 133 -12.95 56.82 2.74
CA THR A 133 -12.15 58.06 2.56
C THR A 133 -12.71 59.06 1.53
N LYS A 134 -13.75 58.74 0.75
CA LYS A 134 -14.22 59.66 -0.32
C LYS A 134 -15.36 60.61 0.05
N GLU A 135 -16.03 60.47 1.21
CA GLU A 135 -17.07 61.44 1.64
C GLU A 135 -16.53 62.58 2.53
N ALA A 136 -15.28 62.51 3.01
CA ALA A 136 -14.72 63.53 3.92
C ALA A 136 -14.04 64.72 3.21
N LEU A 137 -13.98 64.74 1.87
CA LEU A 137 -13.37 65.81 1.08
C LEU A 137 -14.40 66.72 0.37
N ALA A 138 -15.70 66.54 0.67
CA ALA A 138 -16.79 67.32 0.09
C ALA A 138 -17.57 68.13 1.14
N ARG A 139 -16.94 68.51 2.27
CA ARG A 139 -17.49 69.46 3.23
C ARG A 139 -16.48 70.53 3.60
#